data_AF-A0AAV3AP41-F1
#
_entry.id   AF-A0AAV3AP41-F1
#
_cell.length_a   1.000
_cell.length_b   1.000
_cell.length_c   1.000
_cell.angle_alpha   90.00
_cell.angle_beta   90.00
_cell.angle_gamma   90.00
#
_symmetry.space_group_name_H-M   'P 1'
#
loop_
_entity.id
_entity.type
_entity.pdbx_description
1 polymer ?
#
loop_
_entity_poly.entity_id
_entity_poly.type
_entity_poly.pdbx_seq_one_letter_code
_entity_poly.pdbx_strand_id
1 'polypeptide(L)'
;MASLLQDTLYEIQCQAPAPSKDFHHLVITKNEVILRSWKISVRTEHRKMLPWEIKKTHNEFLLMTTMHKPLEKIFGKATMEYVLNLCRGQFDFIVRIPDSLKIRILSFLDTQDIRQLSETCKTYQRLCSSEEFWEKIKPKPVINISAVRRKNGSLKTSKENQKTGRPVWMRKRRSTLF
;
A
#
# COMPACT_ATOMS: atom_id res chain seq x y z
N MET A 1 11.04 -0.91 -17.49
CA MET A 1 10.66 -0.78 -16.06
C MET A 1 9.28 -1.37 -15.71
N ALA A 2 8.56 -1.99 -16.68
CA ALA A 2 7.18 -2.48 -16.50
C ALA A 2 7.02 -3.84 -15.78
N SER A 3 8.12 -4.52 -15.41
CA SER A 3 8.08 -5.87 -14.83
C SER A 3 7.71 -5.91 -13.35
N LEU A 4 7.70 -4.77 -12.65
CA LEU A 4 7.39 -4.69 -11.22
C LEU A 4 5.90 -4.52 -10.92
N LEU A 5 5.10 -4.15 -11.92
CA LEU A 5 3.66 -3.93 -11.73
C LEU A 5 2.93 -5.27 -11.81
N GLN A 6 2.02 -5.50 -10.86
CA GLN A 6 1.05 -6.58 -10.93
C GLN A 6 0.09 -6.35 -12.10
N ASP A 7 -0.48 -7.41 -12.66
CA ASP A 7 -1.39 -7.31 -13.81
C ASP A 7 -2.65 -6.51 -13.48
N THR A 8 -3.14 -6.65 -12.24
CA THR A 8 -4.20 -5.81 -11.68
C THR A 8 -3.58 -4.67 -10.88
N LEU A 9 -3.89 -3.44 -11.27
CA LEU A 9 -3.39 -2.23 -10.63
C LEU A 9 -4.34 -1.73 -9.56
N TYR A 10 -5.65 -1.80 -9.80
CA TYR A 10 -6.62 -1.30 -8.85
C TYR A 10 -7.92 -2.09 -8.97
N GLU A 11 -8.54 -2.37 -7.84
CA GLU A 11 -9.79 -3.10 -7.75
C GLU A 11 -10.67 -2.44 -6.70
N ILE A 12 -11.90 -2.10 -7.07
CA ILE A 12 -12.89 -1.57 -6.15
C ILE A 12 -14.28 -2.11 -6.47
N GLN A 13 -14.99 -2.45 -5.40
CA GLN A 13 -16.36 -2.94 -5.45
C GLN A 13 -17.25 -1.96 -4.68
N CYS A 14 -18.39 -1.62 -5.25
CA CYS A 14 -19.30 -0.65 -4.66
C CYS A 14 -20.75 -0.96 -5.03
N GLN A 15 -21.66 -0.65 -4.11
CA GLN A 15 -23.09 -0.65 -4.38
C GLN A 15 -23.51 0.77 -4.77
N ALA A 16 -24.26 0.90 -5.88
CA ALA A 16 -24.78 2.18 -6.32
C ALA A 16 -25.69 2.82 -5.25
N PRO A 17 -25.71 4.15 -5.14
CA PRO A 17 -26.64 4.83 -4.27
C PRO A 17 -28.10 4.57 -4.70
N ALA A 18 -29.04 4.85 -3.80
CA ALA A 18 -30.46 4.79 -4.13
C ALA A 18 -30.77 5.64 -5.39
N PRO A 19 -31.67 5.20 -6.29
CA PRO A 19 -32.64 4.11 -6.09
C PRO A 19 -32.24 2.73 -6.62
N SER A 20 -31.22 2.61 -7.48
CA SER A 20 -30.94 1.32 -8.15
C SER A 20 -30.34 0.28 -7.21
N LYS A 21 -29.41 0.68 -6.34
CA LYS A 21 -28.70 -0.24 -5.42
C LYS A 21 -28.03 -1.42 -6.12
N ASP A 22 -27.72 -1.27 -7.42
CA ASP A 22 -27.00 -2.26 -8.22
C ASP A 22 -25.55 -2.40 -7.74
N PHE A 23 -24.94 -3.57 -8.00
CA PHE A 23 -23.56 -3.82 -7.59
C PHE A 23 -22.62 -3.61 -8.77
N HIS A 24 -21.55 -2.87 -8.54
CA HIS A 24 -20.54 -2.54 -9.54
C HIS A 24 -19.16 -2.95 -9.05
N HIS A 25 -18.38 -3.51 -9.96
CA HIS A 25 -17.00 -3.90 -9.72
C HIS A 25 -16.14 -3.30 -10.83
N LEU A 26 -15.20 -2.46 -10.43
CA LEU A 26 -14.25 -1.80 -11.31
C LEU A 26 -12.86 -2.39 -11.08
N VAL A 27 -12.26 -2.89 -12.16
CA VAL A 27 -10.90 -3.45 -12.17
C VAL A 27 -10.08 -2.70 -13.21
N ILE A 28 -8.93 -2.16 -12.79
CA ILE A 28 -7.96 -1.53 -13.67
C ILE A 28 -6.78 -2.47 -13.78
N THR A 29 -6.54 -2.94 -15.00
CA THR A 29 -5.35 -3.71 -15.35
C THR A 29 -4.30 -2.79 -15.99
N LYS A 30 -3.13 -3.35 -16.31
CA LYS A 30 -2.05 -2.62 -17.00
C LYS A 30 -2.48 -1.93 -18.30
N ASN A 31 -3.40 -2.53 -19.05
CA ASN A 31 -3.75 -2.06 -20.40
C ASN A 31 -5.24 -1.70 -20.54
N GLU A 32 -6.08 -2.29 -19.70
CA GLU A 32 -7.54 -2.25 -19.83
C GLU A 32 -8.23 -1.85 -18.52
N VAL A 33 -9.38 -1.20 -18.66
CA VAL A 33 -10.36 -0.94 -17.62
C VAL A 33 -11.52 -1.89 -17.83
N ILE A 34 -11.83 -2.67 -16.80
CA ILE A 34 -12.94 -3.64 -16.80
C ILE A 34 -13.99 -3.17 -15.80
N LEU A 35 -15.21 -2.94 -16.26
CA LEU A 35 -16.36 -2.62 -15.44
C LEU A 35 -17.37 -3.76 -15.52
N ARG A 36 -17.63 -4.41 -14.39
CA ARG A 36 -18.67 -5.42 -14.25
C ARG A 36 -19.83 -4.84 -13.44
N SER A 37 -21.05 -5.04 -13.91
CA SER A 37 -22.25 -4.55 -13.24
C SER A 37 -23.28 -5.67 -13.11
N TRP A 38 -23.84 -5.80 -11.90
CA TRP A 38 -24.91 -6.73 -11.58
C TRP A 38 -26.14 -5.93 -11.23
N LYS A 39 -27.20 -6.17 -12.00
CA LYS A 39 -28.51 -5.58 -11.71
C LYS A 39 -29.13 -6.32 -10.54
N ILE A 40 -29.34 -5.63 -9.42
CA ILE A 40 -29.97 -6.22 -8.23
C ILE A 40 -31.45 -5.86 -8.25
N SER A 41 -32.29 -6.86 -8.43
CA SER A 41 -33.74 -6.66 -8.44
C SER A 41 -34.45 -7.78 -7.68
N VAL A 42 -35.54 -7.42 -7.00
CA VAL A 42 -36.43 -8.38 -6.31
C VAL A 42 -37.25 -9.21 -7.33
N ARG A 43 -37.49 -8.66 -8.52
CA ARG A 43 -38.31 -9.28 -9.56
C ARG A 43 -37.67 -10.57 -10.07
N THR A 44 -38.48 -11.63 -10.13
CA THR A 44 -38.05 -12.98 -10.51
C THR A 44 -37.46 -13.04 -11.92
N GLU A 45 -37.94 -12.19 -12.84
CA GLU A 45 -37.46 -12.06 -14.22
C GLU A 45 -35.98 -11.64 -14.30
N HIS A 46 -35.52 -10.81 -13.37
CA HIS A 46 -34.15 -10.33 -13.36
C HIS A 46 -33.20 -11.22 -12.54
N ARG A 47 -33.71 -12.24 -11.84
CA ARG A 47 -32.87 -13.18 -11.06
C ARG A 47 -31.96 -14.03 -11.94
N LYS A 48 -32.31 -14.21 -13.22
CA LYS A 48 -31.49 -14.95 -14.21
C LYS A 48 -30.61 -14.03 -15.08
N MET A 49 -30.61 -12.71 -14.84
CA MET A 49 -29.77 -11.81 -15.63
C MET A 49 -28.30 -12.00 -15.26
N LEU A 50 -27.49 -12.25 -16.28
CA LEU A 50 -26.04 -12.30 -16.14
C LEU A 50 -25.49 -10.89 -15.93
N PRO A 51 -24.35 -10.76 -15.24
CA PRO A 51 -23.64 -9.50 -15.16
C PRO A 51 -23.24 -9.01 -16.55
N TRP A 52 -23.32 -7.70 -16.71
CA TRP A 52 -22.79 -7.00 -17.86
C TRP A 52 -21.33 -6.62 -17.61
N GLU A 53 -20.47 -6.85 -18.60
CA GLU A 53 -19.05 -6.55 -18.54
C GLU A 53 -18.64 -5.64 -19.70
N ILE A 54 -18.00 -4.52 -19.37
CA ILE A 54 -17.36 -3.62 -20.32
C ILE A 54 -15.86 -3.76 -20.15
N LYS A 55 -15.15 -4.04 -21.24
CA LYS A 55 -13.70 -3.89 -21.31
C LYS A 55 -13.36 -2.74 -22.24
N LYS A 56 -12.48 -1.86 -21.79
CA LYS A 56 -11.98 -0.73 -22.58
C LYS A 56 -10.49 -0.58 -22.41
N THR A 57 -9.80 -0.21 -23.47
CA THR A 57 -8.41 0.23 -23.38
C THR A 57 -8.34 1.54 -22.59
N HIS A 58 -7.18 1.85 -22.01
CA HIS A 58 -7.00 3.11 -21.27
C HIS A 58 -7.31 4.34 -22.13
N ASN A 59 -6.88 4.34 -23.40
CA ASN A 59 -7.14 5.45 -24.32
C ASN A 59 -8.63 5.61 -24.64
N GLU A 60 -9.34 4.52 -24.91
CA GLU A 60 -10.79 4.56 -25.12
C GLU A 60 -11.53 5.07 -23.88
N PHE A 61 -11.12 4.61 -22.70
CA PHE A 61 -11.73 5.04 -21.45
C PHE A 61 -11.55 6.54 -21.21
N LEU A 62 -10.37 7.10 -21.53
CA LEU A 62 -10.11 8.54 -21.41
C LEU A 62 -11.00 9.38 -22.36
N LEU A 63 -11.33 8.86 -23.54
CA LEU A 63 -12.17 9.54 -24.52
C LEU A 63 -13.68 9.45 -24.19
N MET A 64 -14.11 8.42 -23.45
CA MET A 64 -15.52 8.20 -23.10
C MET A 64 -15.97 8.99 -21.87
N THR A 65 -16.02 10.31 -21.98
CA THR A 65 -16.48 11.22 -20.89
C THR A 65 -17.91 10.91 -20.40
N THR A 66 -18.74 10.30 -21.25
CA THR A 66 -20.11 9.88 -20.89
C THR A 66 -20.15 8.83 -19.79
N MET A 67 -19.14 7.95 -19.72
CA MET A 67 -19.04 6.90 -18.72
C MET A 67 -18.47 7.40 -17.38
N HIS A 68 -17.81 8.56 -17.39
CA HIS A 68 -17.18 9.11 -16.18
C HIS A 68 -18.21 9.60 -15.18
N LYS A 69 -19.27 10.30 -15.62
CA LYS A 69 -20.29 10.86 -14.71
C LYS A 69 -21.03 9.78 -13.90
N PRO A 70 -21.50 8.66 -14.49
CA PRO A 70 -22.10 7.57 -13.71
C PRO A 70 -21.12 6.94 -12.73
N LEU A 71 -19.88 6.71 -13.15
CA LEU A 71 -18.85 6.12 -12.28
C LEU A 71 -18.46 7.04 -11.13
N GLU A 72 -18.36 8.34 -11.37
CA GLU A 72 -18.11 9.36 -10.36
C GLU A 72 -19.24 9.39 -9.32
N LYS A 73 -20.50 9.22 -9.75
CA LYS A 73 -21.64 9.13 -8.84
C LYS A 73 -21.63 7.86 -7.98
N ILE A 74 -21.14 6.74 -8.52
CA ILE A 74 -21.11 5.45 -7.81
C ILE A 74 -19.89 5.35 -6.87
N PHE A 75 -18.69 5.61 -7.39
CA PHE A 75 -17.42 5.40 -6.67
C PHE A 75 -16.88 6.67 -6.00
N GLY A 76 -17.42 7.84 -6.35
CA GLY A 76 -16.97 9.13 -5.86
C GLY A 76 -15.89 9.77 -6.73
N LYS A 77 -15.72 11.09 -6.56
CA LYS A 77 -14.77 11.91 -7.34
C LYS A 77 -13.33 11.50 -7.15
N ALA A 78 -12.91 11.29 -5.90
CA ALA A 78 -11.52 10.94 -5.57
C ALA A 78 -11.09 9.61 -6.22
N THR A 79 -11.97 8.61 -6.20
CA THR A 79 -11.72 7.33 -6.87
C THR A 79 -11.65 7.50 -8.38
N MET A 80 -12.56 8.29 -8.97
CA MET A 80 -12.57 8.53 -10.41
C MET A 80 -11.29 9.25 -10.87
N GLU A 81 -10.84 10.28 -10.14
CA GLU A 81 -9.59 10.98 -10.42
C GLU A 81 -8.39 10.04 -10.34
N TYR A 82 -8.36 9.17 -9.33
CA TYR A 82 -7.34 8.14 -9.20
C TYR A 82 -7.32 7.19 -10.40
N VAL A 83 -8.49 6.70 -10.83
CA VAL A 83 -8.65 5.83 -12.01
C VAL A 83 -8.15 6.53 -13.28
N LEU A 84 -8.49 7.80 -13.47
CA LEU A 84 -8.04 8.58 -14.64
C LEU A 84 -6.53 8.77 -14.65
N ASN A 85 -5.92 9.04 -13.49
CA ASN A 85 -4.46 9.16 -13.37
C ASN A 85 -3.77 7.84 -13.70
N LEU A 86 -4.33 6.69 -13.27
CA LEU A 86 -3.83 5.37 -13.66
C LEU A 86 -3.93 5.15 -15.18
N CYS A 87 -5.04 5.51 -15.82
CA CYS A 87 -5.19 5.41 -17.28
C CYS A 87 -4.25 6.34 -18.05
N ARG A 88 -3.80 7.45 -17.45
CA ARG A 88 -2.78 8.36 -18.01
C ARG A 88 -1.35 7.85 -17.83
N GLY A 89 -1.16 6.71 -17.15
CA GLY A 89 0.15 6.14 -16.86
C GLY A 89 0.82 6.70 -15.60
N GLN A 90 0.09 7.45 -14.77
CA GLN A 90 0.58 7.93 -13.47
C GLN A 90 0.34 6.85 -12.41
N PHE A 91 1.35 6.01 -12.19
CA PHE A 91 1.29 4.91 -11.23
C PHE A 91 2.03 5.23 -9.93
N ASP A 92 1.46 4.81 -8.80
CA ASP A 92 2.12 4.87 -7.49
C ASP A 92 3.17 3.76 -7.35
N PHE A 93 4.33 3.93 -7.99
CA PHE A 93 5.40 2.92 -7.96
C PHE A 93 5.87 2.62 -6.54
N ILE A 94 5.99 3.65 -5.71
CA ILE A 94 6.51 3.60 -4.34
C ILE A 94 5.69 2.68 -3.42
N VAL A 95 4.36 2.68 -3.58
CA VAL A 95 3.48 1.81 -2.80
C VAL A 95 3.54 0.35 -3.32
N ARG A 96 3.77 0.18 -4.62
CA ARG A 96 3.69 -1.11 -5.34
C ARG A 96 4.99 -1.90 -5.38
N ILE A 97 6.14 -1.28 -5.10
CA ILE A 97 7.41 -2.00 -5.03
C ILE A 97 7.40 -3.07 -3.91
N PRO A 98 8.17 -4.16 -4.06
CA PRO A 98 8.35 -5.14 -3.00
C PRO A 98 8.89 -4.53 -1.70
N ASP A 99 8.50 -5.10 -0.57
CA ASP A 99 8.88 -4.59 0.74
C ASP A 99 10.40 -4.63 0.97
N SER A 100 11.12 -5.58 0.34
CA SER A 100 12.59 -5.61 0.37
C SER A 100 13.23 -4.34 -0.20
N LEU A 101 12.67 -3.80 -1.30
CA LEU A 101 13.15 -2.55 -1.88
C LEU A 101 12.71 -1.34 -1.05
N LYS A 102 11.50 -1.37 -0.48
CA LYS A 102 11.06 -0.32 0.47
C LYS A 102 12.00 -0.22 1.66
N ILE A 103 12.38 -1.35 2.25
CA ILE A 103 13.33 -1.41 3.37
C ILE A 103 14.68 -0.83 2.97
N ARG A 104 15.18 -1.18 1.77
CA ARG A 104 16.45 -0.64 1.26
C ARG A 104 16.39 0.87 1.08
N ILE A 105 15.30 1.40 0.51
CA ILE A 105 15.11 2.86 0.37
C ILE A 105 15.07 3.52 1.76
N LEU A 106 14.32 2.92 2.69
CA LEU A 106 14.17 3.42 4.06
C LEU A 106 15.46 3.37 4.87
N SER A 107 16.39 2.46 4.55
CA SER A 107 17.69 2.40 5.22
C SER A 107 18.60 3.61 4.97
N PHE A 108 18.29 4.42 3.94
CA PHE A 108 19.00 5.66 3.65
C PHE A 108 18.39 6.89 4.34
N LEU A 109 17.22 6.74 4.97
CA LEU A 109 16.50 7.81 5.64
C LEU A 109 16.79 7.83 7.14
N ASP A 110 16.76 9.02 7.72
CA ASP A 110 16.90 9.18 9.16
C ASP A 110 15.66 8.68 9.91
N THR A 111 15.85 8.35 11.19
CA THR A 111 14.75 7.87 12.04
C THR A 111 13.57 8.83 12.16
N GLN A 112 13.82 10.15 12.06
CA GLN A 112 12.76 11.16 12.04
C GLN A 112 11.98 11.15 10.72
N ASP A 113 12.68 11.04 9.59
CA ASP A 113 12.06 10.99 8.26
C ASP A 113 11.25 9.70 8.09
N ILE A 114 11.74 8.58 8.62
CA ILE A 114 11.01 7.31 8.65
C ILE A 114 9.69 7.47 9.42
N ARG A 115 9.70 8.22 10.53
CA ARG A 115 8.50 8.50 11.31
C ARG A 115 7.50 9.34 10.51
N GLN A 116 7.95 10.43 9.88
CA GLN A 116 7.09 11.26 9.03
C GLN A 116 6.50 10.45 7.88
N LEU A 117 7.31 9.62 7.22
CA LEU A 117 6.84 8.76 6.14
C LEU A 117 5.77 7.78 6.61
N SER A 118 5.90 7.24 7.83
CA SER A 118 4.90 6.32 8.39
C SER A 118 3.52 6.95 8.57
N GLU A 119 3.44 8.27 8.67
CA GLU A 119 2.18 9.01 8.83
C GLU A 119 1.51 9.30 7.48
N THR A 120 2.24 9.22 6.36
CA THR A 120 1.71 9.51 5.01
C THR A 120 0.80 8.41 4.47
N CYS A 121 1.05 7.14 4.79
CA CYS A 121 0.38 6.01 4.18
C CYS A 121 0.24 4.83 5.14
N LYS A 122 -0.93 4.17 5.11
CA LYS A 122 -1.20 2.95 5.90
C LYS A 122 -0.25 1.79 5.59
N THR A 123 0.28 1.72 4.37
CA THR A 123 1.25 0.67 3.98
C THR A 123 2.59 0.90 4.66
N TYR A 124 3.11 2.13 4.63
CA TYR A 124 4.34 2.49 5.35
C TYR A 124 4.16 2.42 6.86
N GLN A 125 3.01 2.83 7.38
CA GLN A 125 2.68 2.67 8.78
C GLN A 125 2.78 1.22 9.23
N ARG A 126 2.22 0.28 8.46
CA ARG A 126 2.32 -1.16 8.74
C ARG A 126 3.75 -1.67 8.66
N LEU A 127 4.50 -1.25 7.63
CA LEU A 127 5.88 -1.67 7.43
C LEU A 127 6.79 -1.19 8.58
N CYS A 128 6.67 0.07 9.00
CA CYS A 128 7.41 0.63 10.14
C CYS A 128 6.96 0.05 11.49
N SER A 129 5.77 -0.57 11.57
CA SER A 129 5.30 -1.25 12.78
C SER A 129 5.86 -2.67 12.94
N SER A 130 6.49 -3.23 11.89
CA SER A 130 7.11 -4.55 11.94
C SER A 130 8.47 -4.52 12.65
N GLU A 131 8.75 -5.53 13.47
CA GLU A 131 10.04 -5.65 14.16
C GLU A 131 11.18 -6.03 13.18
N GLU A 132 10.88 -6.85 12.17
CA GLU A 132 11.82 -7.27 11.13
C GLU A 132 12.39 -6.08 10.33
N PHE A 133 11.60 -5.00 10.21
CA PHE A 133 12.03 -3.77 9.55
C PHE A 133 13.17 -3.11 10.33
N TRP A 134 13.00 -2.93 11.63
CA TRP A 134 13.98 -2.28 12.48
C TRP A 134 15.24 -3.13 12.67
N GLU A 135 15.12 -4.46 12.65
CA GLU A 135 16.29 -5.34 12.65
C GLU A 135 17.19 -5.15 11.43
N LYS A 136 16.60 -4.92 10.26
CA LYS A 136 17.34 -4.69 9.01
C LYS A 136 17.96 -3.30 8.92
N ILE A 137 17.40 -2.32 9.62
CA ILE A 137 17.87 -0.92 9.63
C ILE A 137 18.86 -0.64 10.75
N LYS A 138 18.93 -1.48 11.79
CA LYS A 138 19.95 -1.34 12.84
C LYS A 138 21.33 -1.19 12.18
N PRO A 139 22.07 -0.11 12.50
CA PRO A 139 23.43 -0.01 12.04
C PRO A 139 24.17 -1.26 12.51
N LYS A 140 24.82 -1.97 11.58
CA LYS A 140 25.68 -3.10 11.94
C LYS A 140 26.65 -2.59 13.00
N PRO A 141 26.86 -3.30 14.13
CA PRO A 141 27.78 -2.86 15.14
C PRO A 141 29.14 -2.68 14.47
N VAL A 142 29.61 -1.43 14.43
CA VAL A 142 30.97 -1.13 14.05
C VAL A 142 31.82 -1.76 15.15
N ILE A 143 32.47 -2.88 14.83
CA ILE A 143 33.50 -3.46 15.70
C ILE A 143 34.63 -2.43 15.70
N ASN A 144 34.66 -1.57 16.71
CA ASN A 144 35.80 -0.69 16.96
C ASN A 144 36.98 -1.55 17.39
N ILE A 145 37.87 -1.88 16.45
CA ILE A 145 39.13 -2.61 16.72
C ILE A 145 40.15 -1.70 17.44
N SER A 146 39.81 -0.45 17.75
CA SER A 146 40.75 0.53 18.31
C SER A 146 41.07 0.41 19.81
N ALA A 147 40.63 -0.64 20.51
CA ALA A 147 40.93 -0.83 21.93
C ALA A 147 41.76 -2.10 22.23
N VAL A 148 42.76 -2.44 21.41
CA VAL A 148 43.79 -3.44 21.81
C VAL A 148 44.92 -2.71 22.55
N ARG A 149 44.69 -2.37 23.82
CA ARG A 149 45.78 -2.01 24.74
C ARG A 149 46.46 -3.30 25.16
N ARG A 150 47.66 -3.57 24.63
CA ARG A 150 48.55 -4.65 25.11
C ARG A 150 48.87 -4.41 26.58
N LYS A 151 48.28 -5.18 27.49
CA LYS A 151 48.86 -5.51 28.80
C LYS A 151 48.55 -6.95 29.16
N ASN A 152 49.60 -7.61 29.61
CA ASN A 152 49.72 -9.03 29.89
C ASN A 152 48.67 -9.56 30.87
N GLY A 153 48.27 -10.82 30.66
CA GLY A 153 47.74 -11.70 31.69
C GLY A 153 46.24 -11.61 31.96
N SER A 154 45.54 -12.71 31.63
CA SER A 154 44.16 -13.07 32.00
C SER A 154 43.04 -12.48 31.14
N LEU A 155 42.45 -13.36 30.30
CA LEU A 155 41.17 -13.11 29.64
C LEU A 155 40.06 -13.00 30.70
N LYS A 156 39.56 -11.78 30.92
CA LYS A 156 38.22 -11.56 31.45
C LYS A 156 37.39 -10.86 30.38
N THR A 157 36.45 -11.60 29.79
CA THR A 157 35.39 -11.02 28.96
C THR A 157 34.42 -10.28 29.87
N SER A 158 34.57 -8.96 30.00
CA SER A 158 33.51 -8.12 30.56
C SER A 158 32.48 -7.90 29.45
N LYS A 159 31.35 -8.62 29.53
CA LYS A 159 30.17 -8.29 28.72
C LYS A 159 29.47 -7.12 29.40
N GLU A 160 29.74 -5.92 28.92
CA GLU A 160 28.95 -4.75 29.29
C GLU A 160 27.60 -4.87 28.59
N ASN A 161 26.63 -5.43 29.31
CA ASN A 161 25.23 -5.42 28.92
C ASN A 161 24.74 -3.98 28.94
N GLN A 162 24.78 -3.31 27.79
CA GLN A 162 23.88 -2.18 27.57
C GLN A 162 22.46 -2.72 27.74
N LYS A 163 21.83 -2.32 28.85
CA LYS A 163 20.42 -2.59 29.13
C LYS A 163 19.63 -2.17 27.90
N THR A 164 19.12 -3.14 27.15
CA THR A 164 18.09 -2.97 26.13
C THR A 164 16.78 -2.57 26.81
N GLY A 165 16.73 -1.32 27.26
CA GLY A 165 15.47 -0.67 27.59
C GLY A 165 14.72 -0.46 26.29
N ARG A 166 13.47 -0.94 26.23
CA ARG A 166 12.58 -0.64 25.10
C ARG A 166 12.55 0.89 24.91
N PRO A 167 12.84 1.42 23.72
CA PRO A 167 12.63 2.83 23.43
C PRO A 167 11.17 3.19 23.74
N VAL A 168 10.96 4.30 24.45
CA VAL A 168 9.63 4.73 24.94
C VAL A 168 8.59 4.86 23.81
N TRP A 169 9.03 5.08 22.57
CA TRP A 169 8.19 5.17 21.38
C TRP A 169 7.69 3.82 20.84
N MET A 170 8.19 2.69 21.35
CA MET A 170 7.66 1.34 21.10
C MET A 170 6.50 0.95 22.05
N ARG A 171 5.93 1.90 22.81
CA ARG A 171 4.65 1.64 23.50
C ARG A 171 3.52 1.67 22.48
N LYS A 172 3.14 0.47 22.03
CA LYS A 172 1.91 0.12 21.29
C LYS A 172 0.78 1.10 21.67
N ARG A 173 0.29 1.89 20.69
CA ARG A 173 -0.99 2.59 20.87
C ARG A 173 -2.02 1.49 21.11
N ARG A 174 -2.50 1.35 22.36
CA ARG A 174 -3.65 0.53 22.68
C ARG A 174 -4.78 1.03 21.80
N SER A 175 -5.41 0.14 21.03
CA SER A 175 -6.61 0.48 20.29
C SER A 175 -7.67 0.91 21.31
N THR A 176 -8.03 2.19 21.29
CA THR A 176 -9.31 2.61 21.83
C THR A 176 -10.36 2.05 20.87
N LEU A 177 -10.90 0.88 21.23
CA LEU A 177 -12.19 0.44 20.76
C LEU A 177 -13.22 1.40 21.38
N PHE A 178 -14.17 1.83 20.56
CA PHE A 178 -15.41 2.44 21.01
C PHE A 178 -16.17 1.48 21.91
#